data_AF-A0AA88E6B1-F1
#
_entry.id   AF-A0AA88E6B1-F1
#
_cell.length_a   1.000
_cell.length_b   1.000
_cell.length_c   1.000
_cell.angle_alpha   90.00
_cell.angle_beta   90.00
_cell.angle_gamma   90.00
#
_symmetry.space_group_name_H-M   'P 1'
#
loop_
_entity.id
_entity.type
_entity.pdbx_description
1 polymer ?
#
loop_
_entity_poly.entity_id
_entity_poly.type
_entity_poly.pdbx_seq_one_letter_code
_entity_poly.pdbx_strand_id
1 'polypeptide(L)'
;MKEMVDKWRSLAITEKEEEVIGVGDDLVLKGKEKSPKALVGKLLSCRPYNKRHFKETIANLWKIVGGFEIREIEEDIYLFIIKDDKEIERILSMEP
;
A
#
# COMPACT_ATOMS: atom_id res chain seq x y z
N MET A 1 34.47 22.80 10.57
CA MET A 1 34.47 22.59 9.10
C MET A 1 34.98 21.20 8.71
N LYS A 2 36.12 20.72 9.24
CA LYS A 2 36.64 19.36 8.97
C LYS A 2 35.66 18.21 9.30
N GLU A 3 35.00 18.24 10.46
CA GLU A 3 34.07 17.16 10.86
C GLU A 3 32.88 16.95 9.91
N MET A 4 32.40 18.01 9.25
CA MET A 4 31.28 17.89 8.29
C MET A 4 31.74 17.26 6.98
N VAL A 5 32.98 17.55 6.56
CA VAL A 5 33.58 16.96 5.35
C VAL A 5 33.84 15.47 5.55
N ASP A 6 34.26 15.07 6.75
CA ASP A 6 34.49 13.65 7.06
C ASP A 6 33.18 12.84 7.11
N LYS A 7 32.10 13.43 7.66
CA LYS A 7 30.75 12.82 7.62
C LYS A 7 30.15 12.75 6.22
N TRP A 8 30.46 13.69 5.33
CA TRP A 8 30.06 13.62 3.93
C TRP A 8 30.77 12.50 3.17
N ARG A 9 32.04 12.22 3.49
CA ARG A 9 32.78 11.10 2.90
C ARG A 9 32.21 9.74 3.29
N SER A 10 31.62 9.61 4.48
CA SER A 10 30.93 8.37 4.88
C SER A 10 29.57 8.15 4.20
N LEU A 11 29.07 9.13 3.44
CA LEU A 11 27.86 8.99 2.61
C LEU A 11 28.20 8.64 1.15
N ALA A 12 29.49 8.49 0.82
CA ALA A 12 29.88 8.00 -0.49
C ALA A 12 29.43 6.55 -0.63
N ILE A 13 28.71 6.26 -1.71
CA ILE A 13 28.26 4.92 -2.06
C ILE A 13 29.51 4.03 -2.14
N THR A 14 29.55 3.02 -1.29
CA THR A 14 30.65 2.04 -1.27
C THR A 14 30.49 1.04 -2.41
N GLU A 15 31.57 0.39 -2.84
CA GLU A 15 31.53 -0.62 -3.93
C GLU A 15 30.47 -1.72 -3.68
N LYS A 16 30.18 -2.01 -2.40
CA LYS A 16 29.13 -2.94 -1.98
C LYS A 16 27.71 -2.38 -2.17
N GLU A 17 27.51 -1.07 -2.02
CA GLU A 17 26.23 -0.40 -2.24
C GLU A 17 26.01 -0.03 -3.72
N GLU A 18 27.08 -0.03 -4.52
CA GLU A 18 27.05 0.10 -5.97
C GLU A 18 26.56 -1.20 -6.66
N GLU A 19 26.53 -2.31 -5.92
CA GLU A 19 25.88 -3.55 -6.34
C GLU A 19 24.37 -3.30 -6.50
N VAL A 20 23.95 -3.11 -7.74
CA VAL A 20 22.55 -2.93 -8.09
C VAL A 20 21.77 -4.18 -7.68
N ILE A 21 21.03 -4.09 -6.57
CA ILE A 21 20.03 -5.09 -6.20
C ILE A 21 18.87 -4.95 -7.19
N GLY A 22 19.05 -5.52 -8.37
CA GLY A 22 18.00 -5.63 -9.36
C GLY A 22 16.93 -6.58 -8.85
N VAL A 23 15.70 -6.11 -8.72
CA VAL A 23 14.57 -7.02 -8.55
C VAL A 23 14.43 -7.75 -9.88
N GLY A 24 14.88 -9.01 -9.93
CA GLY A 24 14.80 -9.83 -11.14
C GLY A 24 13.37 -9.92 -11.65
N ASP A 25 13.18 -9.93 -12.97
CA ASP A 25 11.86 -10.01 -13.59
C ASP A 25 11.07 -11.24 -13.08
N ASP A 26 11.77 -12.33 -12.73
CA ASP A 26 11.16 -13.52 -12.15
C ASP A 26 10.58 -13.28 -10.74
N LEU A 27 11.25 -12.46 -9.92
CA LEU A 27 10.78 -12.03 -8.60
C LEU A 27 9.58 -11.08 -8.74
N VAL A 28 9.60 -10.18 -9.73
CA VAL A 28 8.45 -9.31 -10.03
C VAL A 28 7.26 -10.13 -10.50
N LEU A 29 7.46 -11.12 -11.37
CA LEU A 29 6.40 -11.99 -11.89
C LEU A 29 5.83 -12.90 -10.79
N LYS A 30 6.68 -13.53 -9.96
CA LYS A 30 6.24 -14.29 -8.78
C LYS A 30 5.48 -13.42 -7.79
N GLY A 31 5.91 -12.16 -7.63
CA GLY A 31 5.20 -11.15 -6.83
C GLY A 31 3.82 -10.82 -7.40
N LYS A 32 3.69 -10.68 -8.73
CA LYS A 32 2.40 -10.45 -9.40
C LYS A 32 1.42 -11.61 -9.21
N GLU A 33 1.89 -12.86 -9.31
CA GLU A 33 1.03 -14.04 -9.15
C GLU A 33 0.55 -14.27 -7.70
N LYS A 34 1.33 -13.82 -6.70
CA LYS A 34 1.03 -14.00 -5.26
C LYS A 34 0.60 -12.72 -4.55
N SER A 35 0.46 -11.62 -5.28
CA SER A 35 0.09 -10.32 -4.73
C SER A 35 -1.32 -10.43 -4.13
N PRO A 36 -1.51 -10.11 -2.83
CA PRO A 36 -2.85 -9.91 -2.31
C PRO A 36 -3.50 -8.83 -3.16
N LYS A 37 -4.71 -9.12 -3.64
CA LYS A 37 -5.42 -8.18 -4.49
C LYS A 37 -5.81 -6.98 -3.62
N ALA A 38 -5.54 -5.79 -4.14
CA ALA A 38 -5.79 -4.55 -3.42
C ALA A 38 -6.58 -3.57 -4.29
N LEU A 39 -7.41 -2.78 -3.64
CA LEU A 39 -8.14 -1.67 -4.24
C LEU A 39 -7.58 -0.36 -3.69
N VAL A 40 -7.52 0.67 -4.54
CA VAL A 40 -7.22 2.03 -4.13
C VAL A 40 -8.48 2.86 -4.26
N GLY A 41 -8.86 3.55 -3.19
CA GLY A 41 -10.02 4.45 -3.19
C GLY A 41 -9.67 5.79 -2.57
N LYS A 42 -10.23 6.86 -3.15
CA LYS A 42 -10.12 8.22 -2.63
C LYS A 42 -11.46 8.66 -2.05
N LEU A 43 -11.48 9.12 -0.80
CA LEU A 43 -12.65 9.72 -0.20
C LEU A 43 -12.78 11.18 -0.67
N LEU A 44 -13.88 11.49 -1.34
CA LEU A 44 -14.17 12.85 -1.78
C LEU A 44 -15.08 13.53 -0.75
N SER A 45 -14.48 14.20 0.24
CA SER A 45 -15.20 14.95 1.27
C SER A 45 -14.72 16.39 1.34
N CYS A 46 -15.66 17.34 1.42
CA CYS A 46 -15.34 18.74 1.76
C CYS A 46 -15.37 19.00 3.27
N ARG A 47 -15.71 17.99 4.07
CA ARG A 47 -15.88 18.09 5.52
C ARG A 47 -14.87 17.20 6.25
N PRO A 48 -14.36 17.64 7.41
CA PRO A 48 -13.62 16.75 8.30
C PRO A 48 -14.48 15.53 8.66
N TYR A 49 -13.85 14.36 8.71
CA TYR A 49 -14.50 13.11 9.04
C TYR A 49 -13.63 12.28 9.98
N ASN A 50 -14.26 11.33 10.66
CA ASN A 50 -13.56 10.42 11.54
C ASN A 50 -13.01 9.24 10.72
N LYS A 51 -11.69 9.22 10.50
CA LYS A 51 -11.00 8.18 9.73
C LYS A 51 -11.25 6.76 10.26
N ARG A 52 -11.32 6.60 11.59
CA ARG A 52 -11.62 5.30 12.21
C ARG A 52 -13.01 4.82 11.85
N HIS A 53 -14.02 5.69 12.01
CA HIS A 53 -15.39 5.34 11.65
C HIS A 53 -15.54 5.10 10.15
N PHE A 54 -14.87 5.89 9.30
CA PHE A 54 -14.84 5.63 7.86
C PHE A 54 -14.36 4.21 7.53
N LYS A 55 -13.23 3.78 8.13
CA LYS A 55 -12.70 2.42 7.96
C LYS A 55 -13.68 1.34 8.42
N GLU A 56 -14.28 1.52 9.58
CA GLU A 56 -15.32 0.61 10.12
C GLU A 56 -16.56 0.57 9.21
N THR A 57 -17.01 1.71 8.69
CA THR A 57 -18.14 1.82 7.75
C THR A 57 -17.86 1.06 6.46
N ILE A 58 -16.69 1.23 5.84
CA ILE A 58 -16.33 0.50 4.62
C ILE A 58 -16.24 -1.01 4.88
N ALA A 59 -15.62 -1.43 5.98
CA ALA A 59 -15.55 -2.84 6.35
C ALA A 59 -16.94 -3.48 6.50
N ASN A 60 -17.86 -2.77 7.16
CA ASN A 60 -19.24 -3.21 7.34
C ASN A 60 -20.04 -3.22 6.03
N LEU A 61 -19.89 -2.18 5.20
CA LEU A 61 -20.55 -2.05 3.91
C LEU A 61 -20.16 -3.21 2.97
N TRP A 62 -18.87 -3.51 2.92
CA TRP A 62 -18.36 -4.57 2.06
C TRP A 62 -18.52 -5.96 2.65
N LYS A 63 -18.90 -6.12 3.92
CA LYS A 63 -19.17 -7.42 4.57
C LYS A 63 -18.04 -8.44 4.37
N ILE A 64 -16.79 -7.99 4.54
CA ILE A 64 -15.61 -8.83 4.33
C ILE A 64 -15.42 -9.74 5.55
N VAL A 65 -15.31 -11.04 5.31
CA VAL A 65 -15.16 -12.07 6.36
C VAL A 65 -13.71 -12.56 6.42
N GLY A 66 -12.99 -12.53 5.28
CA GLY A 66 -11.63 -13.04 5.14
C GLY A 66 -10.55 -11.96 5.21
N GLY A 67 -10.08 -11.61 6.41
CA GLY A 67 -8.86 -10.81 6.63
C GLY A 67 -8.74 -9.54 5.79
N PHE A 68 -9.32 -8.44 6.28
CA PHE A 68 -9.34 -7.14 5.63
C PHE A 68 -8.37 -6.15 6.28
N GLU A 69 -7.56 -5.46 5.49
CA GLU A 69 -6.69 -4.39 5.97
C GLU A 69 -6.93 -3.09 5.19
N ILE A 70 -7.01 -1.96 5.92
CA ILE A 70 -7.16 -0.62 5.32
C ILE A 70 -5.99 0.27 5.75
N ARG A 71 -5.11 0.57 4.80
CA ARG A 71 -3.98 1.50 5.00
C ARG A 71 -4.29 2.84 4.34
N GLU A 72 -3.99 3.92 5.06
CA GLU A 72 -3.98 5.24 4.44
C GLU A 72 -2.61 5.42 3.80
N ILE A 73 -2.58 5.78 2.52
CA ILE A 73 -1.33 5.97 1.76
C ILE A 73 -1.08 7.44 1.40
N GLU A 74 -2.12 8.25 1.37
CA GLU A 74 -2.09 9.71 1.21
C GLU A 74 -3.35 10.31 1.85
N GLU A 75 -3.44 11.64 1.93
CA GLU A 75 -4.63 12.34 2.42
C GLU A 75 -5.88 11.89 1.65
N ASP A 76 -6.80 11.26 2.40
CA ASP A 76 -8.06 10.71 1.90
C ASP A 76 -7.90 9.58 0.86
N ILE A 77 -6.68 9.05 0.66
CA ILE A 77 -6.42 7.90 -0.23
C ILE A 77 -6.10 6.67 0.60
N TYR A 78 -6.87 5.61 0.33
CA TYR A 78 -6.86 4.36 1.08
C TYR A 78 -6.54 3.18 0.18
N LEU A 79 -5.63 2.33 0.65
CA LEU A 79 -5.34 1.01 0.12
C LEU A 79 -6.13 -0.03 0.91
N PHE A 80 -7.01 -0.74 0.24
CA PHE A 80 -7.83 -1.82 0.76
C PHE A 80 -7.25 -3.14 0.32
N ILE A 81 -6.72 -3.93 1.26
CA ILE A 81 -6.08 -5.21 0.99
C ILE A 81 -7.03 -6.31 1.39
N ILE A 82 -7.38 -7.16 0.42
CA ILE A 82 -8.37 -8.21 0.56
C ILE A 82 -7.71 -9.53 0.20
N LYS A 83 -7.96 -10.56 1.00
CA LYS A 83 -7.30 -11.86 0.84
C LYS A 83 -8.04 -12.80 -0.11
N ASP A 84 -9.36 -12.66 -0.22
CA ASP A 84 -10.19 -13.52 -1.07
C ASP A 84 -10.54 -12.83 -2.40
N ASP A 85 -10.16 -13.45 -3.52
CA ASP A 85 -10.45 -12.97 -4.87
C ASP A 85 -11.96 -12.80 -5.11
N LYS A 86 -12.79 -13.71 -4.56
CA LYS A 86 -14.25 -13.66 -4.73
C LYS A 86 -14.87 -12.46 -4.03
N GLU A 87 -14.28 -12.02 -2.93
CA GLU A 87 -14.76 -10.83 -2.21
C GLU A 87 -14.51 -9.57 -3.03
N ILE A 88 -13.40 -9.49 -3.78
CA ILE A 88 -13.11 -8.34 -4.64
C ILE A 88 -14.04 -8.28 -5.82
N GLU A 89 -14.25 -9.40 -6.53
CA GLU A 89 -15.19 -9.43 -7.65
C GLU A 89 -16.59 -9.04 -7.20
N ARG A 90 -17.00 -9.50 -6.00
CA ARG A 90 -18.26 -9.07 -5.39
C ARG A 90 -18.28 -7.57 -5.11
N ILE A 91 -17.24 -7.02 -4.49
CA ILE A 91 -17.17 -5.58 -4.17
C ILE A 91 -17.20 -4.73 -5.45
N LEU A 92 -16.50 -5.16 -6.51
CA LEU A 92 -16.48 -4.46 -7.79
C LEU A 92 -17.80 -4.57 -8.56
N SER A 93 -18.58 -5.62 -8.33
CA SER A 93 -19.91 -5.81 -8.92
C SER A 93 -21.06 -5.31 -8.05
N MET A 94 -20.78 -4.74 -6.88
CA MET A 94 -21.80 -4.06 -6.08
C MET A 94 -22.25 -2.80 -6.83
N GLU A 95 -23.47 -2.84 -7.34
CA GLU A 95 -24.16 -1.63 -7.79
C GLU A 95 -24.58 -0.79 -6.57
N PRO A 96 -24.60 0.56 -6.69
CA PRO A 96 -24.95 1.47 -5.61
C PRO A 96 -26.40 1.33 -5.12
#